data_AF-A0A6B0YVU3-F1
#
_entry.id   AF-A0A6B0YVU3-F1
#
_cell.length_a   1.000
_cell.length_b   1.000
_cell.length_c   1.000
_cell.angle_alpha   90.00
_cell.angle_beta   90.00
_cell.angle_gamma   90.00
#
_symmetry.space_group_name_H-M   'P 1'
#
loop_
_entity.id
_entity.type
_entity.pdbx_description
1 polymer ?
#
loop_
_entity_poly.entity_id
_entity_poly.type
_entity_poly.pdbx_seq_one_letter_code
_entity_poly.pdbx_strand_id
1 'polypeptide(L)'
;MPGPIEAAAVTPVKTSLLRQQYMVTTDQTFRLLFHKFYYPPWRVSIDGAEVPVEPATSLGLAAVTVPPGEHNVEIAWETTTAVWIGRLVTFAGWVVLFMLLFQAENGLGILVWKRGTGPLEMRQFFFPVIWLAAGALMLLAASGTTVRSWDFAAIGADYGSIRLEGIRALSPLRAGDVAHVHLTWLVKSTGEPVKTFVHLVDGEGIGLSQHDMPPGGVNTPPQSWIPGRLLHSVHKIKLPDSLAPGSYRLVAGLYYPDRVNDPLVPVNGSDPRLEIGSVTVLP
;
A
#
# COMPACT_ATOMS: atom_id res chain seq x y z
N MET A 1 -11.49 -21.58 -15.82
CA MET A 1 -10.81 -20.29 -15.55
C MET A 1 -11.90 -19.23 -15.48
N PRO A 2 -11.80 -18.19 -14.62
CA PRO A 2 -12.70 -17.05 -14.75
C PRO A 2 -12.57 -16.47 -16.17
N GLY A 3 -13.70 -16.14 -16.80
CA GLY A 3 -13.73 -15.54 -18.13
C GLY A 3 -13.13 -14.13 -18.15
N PRO A 4 -12.96 -13.52 -19.34
CA PRO A 4 -12.56 -12.13 -19.44
C PRO A 4 -13.57 -11.22 -18.75
N ILE A 5 -13.11 -10.11 -18.19
CA ILE A 5 -13.94 -9.09 -17.53
C ILE A 5 -13.80 -7.81 -18.33
N GLU A 6 -14.73 -7.59 -19.25
CA GLU A 6 -14.58 -6.58 -20.30
C GLU A 6 -14.88 -5.15 -19.83
N ALA A 7 -15.73 -4.99 -18.82
CA ALA A 7 -16.21 -3.68 -18.37
C ALA A 7 -16.08 -3.47 -16.85
N ALA A 8 -15.08 -4.07 -16.21
CA ALA A 8 -14.74 -3.74 -14.83
C ALA A 8 -13.69 -2.61 -14.75
N ALA A 9 -13.91 -1.68 -13.83
CA ALA A 9 -12.94 -0.71 -13.36
C ALA A 9 -12.82 -0.84 -11.84
N VAL A 10 -11.60 -0.86 -11.32
CA VAL A 10 -11.30 -1.00 -9.88
C VAL A 10 -10.38 0.13 -9.45
N THR A 11 -10.97 1.29 -9.19
CA THR A 11 -10.23 2.51 -8.88
C THR A 11 -9.79 2.50 -7.41
N PRO A 12 -8.48 2.54 -7.10
CA PRO A 12 -8.04 2.71 -5.71
C PRO A 12 -8.43 4.11 -5.21
N VAL A 13 -9.00 4.17 -4.01
CA VAL A 13 -9.41 5.44 -3.37
C VAL A 13 -8.38 5.85 -2.33
N LYS A 14 -8.19 4.98 -1.33
CA LYS A 14 -7.29 5.21 -0.20
C LYS A 14 -6.70 3.90 0.26
N THR A 15 -5.39 3.87 0.47
CA THR A 15 -4.72 2.66 0.95
C THR A 15 -3.76 2.94 2.09
N SER A 16 -3.61 1.96 2.96
CA SER A 16 -2.59 1.84 3.99
C SER A 16 -2.08 0.41 3.98
N LEU A 17 -1.14 0.08 4.86
CA LEU A 17 -0.65 -1.30 4.99
C LEU A 17 -1.75 -2.28 5.44
N LEU A 18 -2.68 -1.80 6.27
CA LEU A 18 -3.71 -2.63 6.91
C LEU A 18 -5.10 -2.43 6.33
N ARG A 19 -5.33 -1.42 5.49
CA ARG A 19 -6.64 -1.11 4.93
C ARG A 19 -6.49 -0.60 3.50
N GLN A 20 -7.24 -1.15 2.56
CA GLN A 20 -7.28 -0.68 1.18
C GLN A 20 -8.73 -0.56 0.73
N GLN A 21 -9.06 0.58 0.12
CA GLN A 21 -10.39 0.89 -0.35
C GLN A 21 -10.37 1.09 -1.86
N TYR A 22 -11.30 0.46 -2.55
CA TYR A 22 -11.45 0.50 -4.00
C TYR A 22 -12.90 0.84 -4.35
N MET A 23 -13.08 1.72 -5.32
CA MET A 23 -14.35 1.90 -6.00
C MET A 23 -14.39 0.95 -7.19
N VAL A 24 -15.33 0.01 -7.19
CA VAL A 24 -15.48 -1.01 -8.22
C VAL A 24 -16.74 -0.72 -9.03
N THR A 25 -16.60 -0.57 -10.34
CA THR A 25 -17.73 -0.46 -11.26
C THR A 25 -17.66 -1.64 -12.22
N THR A 26 -18.73 -2.41 -12.34
CA THR A 26 -18.80 -3.59 -13.22
C THR A 26 -20.22 -3.84 -13.70
N ASP A 27 -20.38 -4.35 -14.91
CA ASP A 27 -21.67 -4.77 -15.49
C ASP A 27 -21.99 -6.25 -15.25
N GLN A 28 -21.02 -7.00 -14.75
CA GLN A 28 -21.12 -8.43 -14.52
C GLN A 28 -20.55 -8.83 -13.16
N THR A 29 -21.00 -9.97 -12.66
CA THR A 29 -20.41 -10.60 -11.48
C THR A 29 -19.01 -11.10 -11.84
N PHE A 30 -18.01 -10.69 -11.07
CA PHE A 30 -16.65 -11.20 -11.24
C PHE A 30 -15.97 -11.41 -9.89
N ARG A 31 -14.87 -12.18 -9.90
CA ARG A 31 -14.01 -12.34 -8.72
C ARG A 31 -12.92 -11.29 -8.76
N LEU A 32 -12.91 -10.40 -7.78
CA LEU A 32 -11.81 -9.48 -7.54
C LEU A 32 -10.74 -10.20 -6.72
N LEU A 33 -9.55 -10.37 -7.29
CA LEU A 33 -8.39 -10.99 -6.63
C LEU A 33 -7.43 -9.89 -6.18
N PHE A 34 -7.18 -9.83 -4.87
CA PHE A 34 -6.22 -8.88 -4.32
C PHE A 34 -4.78 -9.37 -4.55
N HIS A 35 -3.83 -8.44 -4.67
CA HIS A 35 -2.39 -8.79 -4.74
C HIS A 35 -1.82 -9.18 -3.36
N LYS A 36 -2.53 -10.02 -2.60
CA LYS A 36 -2.19 -10.47 -1.25
C LYS A 36 -2.60 -11.93 -1.08
N PHE A 37 -1.82 -12.68 -0.29
CA PHE A 37 -2.21 -14.03 0.11
C PHE A 37 -3.42 -13.99 1.03
N TYR A 38 -4.29 -14.99 0.88
CA TYR A 38 -5.37 -15.25 1.81
C TYR A 38 -4.78 -15.51 3.19
N TYR A 39 -5.27 -14.77 4.18
CA TYR A 39 -4.92 -14.93 5.58
C TYR A 39 -6.16 -14.65 6.42
N PRO A 40 -6.52 -15.50 7.42
CA PRO A 40 -7.80 -15.41 8.12
C PRO A 40 -8.22 -14.04 8.69
N PRO A 41 -7.30 -13.17 9.18
CA PRO A 41 -7.64 -11.83 9.68
C PRO A 41 -7.98 -10.79 8.60
N TRP A 42 -7.76 -11.08 7.32
CA TRP A 42 -8.25 -10.18 6.26
C TRP A 42 -9.77 -10.28 6.20
N ARG A 43 -10.44 -9.14 6.39
CA ARG A 43 -11.87 -8.97 6.16
C ARG A 43 -12.08 -8.12 4.93
N VAL A 44 -13.13 -8.43 4.19
CA VAL A 44 -13.58 -7.63 3.06
C VAL A 44 -15.01 -7.21 3.32
N SER A 45 -15.33 -5.95 3.06
CA SER A 45 -16.69 -5.46 3.01
C SER A 45 -17.00 -4.88 1.64
N ILE A 46 -18.25 -5.07 1.20
CA ILE A 46 -18.82 -4.47 0.01
C ILE A 46 -19.97 -3.59 0.49
N ASP A 47 -19.87 -2.29 0.23
CA ASP A 47 -20.85 -1.28 0.69
C ASP A 47 -21.12 -1.33 2.20
N GLY A 48 -20.08 -1.66 2.97
CA GLY A 48 -20.12 -1.79 4.42
C GLY A 48 -20.64 -3.14 4.94
N ALA A 49 -21.18 -4.01 4.08
CA ALA A 49 -21.55 -5.38 4.45
C ALA A 49 -20.34 -6.31 4.33
N GLU A 50 -20.01 -7.03 5.40
CA GLU A 50 -18.92 -8.02 5.39
C GLU A 50 -19.25 -9.19 4.45
N VAL A 51 -18.27 -9.57 3.64
CA VAL A 51 -18.38 -10.67 2.69
C VAL A 51 -17.25 -11.66 2.89
N PRO A 52 -17.49 -12.97 2.67
CA PRO A 52 -16.47 -13.97 2.87
C PRO A 52 -15.30 -13.76 1.91
N VAL A 53 -14.09 -13.74 2.46
CA VAL A 53 -12.86 -13.78 1.69
C VAL A 53 -12.51 -15.24 1.43
N GLU A 54 -12.26 -15.57 0.17
CA GLU A 54 -11.92 -16.93 -0.22
C GLU A 54 -10.48 -16.99 -0.76
N PRO A 55 -9.75 -18.08 -0.52
CA PRO A 55 -8.53 -18.34 -1.26
C PRO A 55 -8.87 -18.64 -2.73
N ALA A 56 -8.21 -17.96 -3.64
CA ALA A 56 -8.34 -18.16 -5.08
C ALA A 56 -7.00 -18.60 -5.69
N THR A 57 -7.09 -19.30 -6.82
CA THR A 57 -5.96 -19.77 -7.63
C THR A 57 -5.08 -20.80 -6.89
N SER A 58 -4.09 -21.36 -7.58
CA SER A 58 -3.09 -22.23 -6.94
C SER A 58 -2.17 -21.50 -5.95
N LEU A 59 -2.13 -20.16 -5.99
CA LEU A 59 -1.32 -19.33 -5.09
C LEU A 59 -2.03 -18.99 -3.78
N GLY A 60 -3.33 -19.29 -3.64
CA GLY A 60 -4.10 -18.95 -2.43
C GLY A 60 -4.20 -17.44 -2.19
N LEU A 61 -4.45 -16.66 -3.24
CA LEU A 61 -4.66 -15.21 -3.14
C LEU A 61 -6.03 -14.91 -2.50
N ALA A 62 -6.12 -13.82 -1.74
CA ALA A 62 -7.39 -13.35 -1.21
C ALA A 62 -8.30 -12.89 -2.36
N ALA A 63 -9.54 -13.35 -2.39
CA ALA A 63 -10.51 -12.97 -3.39
C ALA A 63 -11.91 -12.78 -2.81
N VAL A 64 -12.70 -11.95 -3.51
CA VAL A 64 -14.10 -11.69 -3.21
C VAL A 64 -14.90 -11.68 -4.51
N THR A 65 -16.16 -12.11 -4.46
CA THR A 65 -17.09 -12.00 -5.59
C THR A 65 -17.80 -10.66 -5.51
N VAL A 66 -17.66 -9.83 -6.53
CA VAL A 66 -18.29 -8.51 -6.62
C VAL A 66 -19.48 -8.61 -7.58
N PRO A 67 -20.70 -8.22 -7.17
CA PRO A 67 -21.87 -8.22 -8.05
C PRO A 67 -21.83 -7.06 -9.07
N PRO A 68 -22.73 -7.07 -10.09
CA PRO A 68 -22.90 -5.96 -11.01
C PRO A 68 -23.34 -4.69 -10.28
N GLY A 69 -22.74 -3.56 -10.62
CA GLY A 69 -23.04 -2.26 -10.04
C GLY A 69 -21.79 -1.43 -9.75
N GLU A 70 -22.00 -0.36 -8.98
CA GLU A 70 -20.95 0.46 -8.39
C GLU A 70 -20.89 0.14 -6.90
N HIS A 71 -19.71 -0.27 -6.43
CA HIS A 71 -19.52 -0.82 -5.10
C HIS A 71 -18.25 -0.25 -4.46
N ASN A 72 -18.36 0.13 -3.19
CA ASN A 72 -17.20 0.42 -2.36
C ASN A 72 -16.69 -0.88 -1.75
N VAL A 73 -15.54 -1.36 -2.23
CA VAL A 73 -14.89 -2.58 -1.73
C VAL A 73 -13.74 -2.20 -0.82
N GLU A 74 -13.83 -2.58 0.45
CA GLU A 74 -12.78 -2.37 1.44
C GLU A 74 -12.19 -3.71 1.86
N ILE A 75 -10.87 -3.84 1.83
CA ILE A 75 -10.14 -4.93 2.47
C ILE A 75 -9.35 -4.36 3.66
N ALA A 76 -9.59 -4.90 4.84
CA ALA A 76 -8.94 -4.47 6.07
C ALA A 76 -8.40 -5.67 6.86
N TRP A 77 -7.27 -5.46 7.52
CA TRP A 77 -6.76 -6.37 8.53
C TRP A 77 -7.47 -6.04 9.84
N GLU A 78 -8.19 -7.00 10.39
CA GLU A 78 -8.82 -6.84 11.68
C GLU A 78 -8.04 -7.53 12.80
N THR A 79 -8.08 -6.93 13.98
CA THR A 79 -7.49 -7.51 15.19
C THR A 79 -8.23 -8.79 15.55
N THR A 80 -7.51 -9.91 15.58
CA THR A 80 -8.07 -11.19 16.03
C THR A 80 -8.19 -11.27 17.55
N THR A 81 -8.95 -12.23 18.06
CA THR A 81 -9.02 -12.54 19.50
C THR A 81 -7.64 -12.82 20.11
N ALA A 82 -6.76 -13.48 19.36
CA ALA A 82 -5.38 -13.74 19.80
C ALA A 82 -4.59 -12.42 20.01
N VAL A 83 -4.79 -11.43 19.14
CA VAL A 83 -4.16 -10.10 19.27
C VAL A 83 -4.67 -9.39 20.52
N TRP A 84 -5.97 -9.49 20.82
CA TRP A 84 -6.55 -8.95 22.05
C TRP A 84 -5.99 -9.61 23.31
N ILE A 85 -5.88 -10.94 23.34
CA ILE A 85 -5.28 -11.67 24.45
C ILE A 85 -3.81 -11.25 24.63
N GLY A 86 -3.04 -11.18 23.53
CA GLY A 86 -1.66 -10.73 23.57
C GLY A 86 -1.51 -9.34 24.18
N ARG A 87 -2.35 -8.38 23.74
CA ARG A 87 -2.38 -7.01 24.30
C ARG A 87 -2.68 -7.01 25.80
N LEU A 88 -3.63 -7.84 26.26
CA LEU A 88 -3.98 -7.94 27.67
C LEU A 88 -2.82 -8.52 28.50
N VAL A 89 -2.16 -9.57 28.02
CA VAL A 89 -0.99 -10.17 28.69
C VAL A 89 0.18 -9.19 28.75
N THR A 90 0.46 -8.46 27.67
CA THR A 90 1.48 -7.41 27.65
C THR A 90 1.18 -6.31 28.66
N PHE A 91 -0.07 -5.85 28.73
CA PHE A 91 -0.48 -4.85 29.70
C PHE A 91 -0.32 -5.35 31.15
N ALA A 92 -0.76 -6.57 31.45
CA ALA A 92 -0.60 -7.17 32.77
C ALA A 92 0.89 -7.31 33.15
N GLY A 93 1.74 -7.78 32.24
CA GLY A 93 3.18 -7.88 32.46
C GLY A 93 3.84 -6.52 32.70
N TRP A 94 3.42 -5.49 31.97
CA TRP A 94 3.91 -4.13 32.14
C TRP A 94 3.54 -3.54 33.52
N VAL A 95 2.34 -3.83 34.03
CA VAL A 95 1.92 -3.46 35.40
C VAL A 95 2.71 -4.23 36.45
N VAL A 96 2.90 -5.54 36.29
CA VAL A 96 3.69 -6.35 37.24
C VAL A 96 5.14 -5.88 37.29
N LEU A 97 5.76 -5.60 36.15
CA LEU A 97 7.12 -5.09 36.09
C LEU A 97 7.24 -3.72 36.76
N PHE A 98 6.26 -2.83 36.57
CA PHE A 98 6.18 -1.56 37.31
C PHE A 98 6.18 -1.80 38.82
N MET A 99 5.30 -2.69 39.31
CA MET A 99 5.18 -2.98 40.74
C MET A 99 6.47 -3.53 41.33
N LEU A 100 7.14 -4.47 40.64
CA LEU A 100 8.40 -5.05 41.12
C LEU A 100 9.52 -4.00 41.19
N LEU A 101 9.66 -3.17 40.16
CA LEU A 101 10.67 -2.10 40.13
C LEU A 101 10.38 -1.02 41.19
N PHE A 102 9.11 -0.64 41.35
CA PHE A 102 8.70 0.36 42.33
C PHE A 102 8.87 -0.14 43.78
N GLN A 103 8.55 -1.41 44.06
CA GLN A 103 8.82 -2.03 45.37
C GLN A 103 10.31 -2.16 45.67
N ALA A 104 11.14 -2.42 44.65
CA ALA A 104 12.60 -2.47 44.81
C ALA A 104 13.19 -1.10 45.20
N GLU A 105 12.66 0.00 44.68
CA GLU A 105 13.07 1.35 45.10
C GLU A 105 12.63 1.70 46.54
N ASN A 106 11.56 1.09 47.04
CA ASN A 106 11.02 1.28 48.39
C ASN A 106 11.62 0.35 49.46
N GLY A 107 12.67 -0.41 49.13
CA GLY A 107 13.47 -1.18 50.10
C GLY A 107 12.98 -2.60 50.39
N LEU A 108 12.05 -3.13 49.60
CA LEU A 108 11.52 -4.50 49.71
C LEU A 108 11.98 -5.45 48.58
N GLY A 109 12.87 -5.00 47.68
CA GLY A 109 13.23 -5.75 46.47
C GLY A 109 14.47 -6.64 46.57
N ILE A 110 14.31 -7.89 46.12
CA ILE A 110 15.39 -8.84 45.82
C ILE A 110 16.06 -8.40 44.50
N LEU A 111 17.27 -7.83 44.62
CA LEU A 111 18.24 -7.57 43.56
C LEU A 111 17.91 -6.47 42.50
N VAL A 112 18.97 -5.79 42.06
CA VAL A 112 19.07 -4.90 40.87
C VAL A 112 18.77 -3.39 41.06
N TRP A 113 19.46 -2.73 41.98
CA TRP A 113 20.19 -1.47 41.72
C TRP A 113 20.94 -1.07 42.99
N LYS A 114 22.27 -0.86 42.91
CA LYS A 114 22.97 -0.16 44.01
C LYS A 114 22.31 1.21 44.17
N ARG A 115 22.00 1.61 45.41
CA ARG A 115 21.58 2.99 45.75
C ARG A 115 22.55 3.97 45.10
N GLY A 116 22.15 4.57 43.98
CA GLY A 116 22.86 5.70 43.41
C GLY A 116 22.73 6.89 44.36
N THR A 117 23.76 7.70 44.47
CA THR A 117 23.90 8.82 45.42
C THR A 117 23.10 10.08 45.03
N GLY A 118 22.14 9.97 44.11
CA GLY A 118 21.23 11.07 43.74
C GLY A 118 20.09 11.26 44.74
N PRO A 119 19.41 12.43 44.75
CA PRO A 119 18.29 12.69 45.64
C PRO A 119 17.14 11.71 45.36
N LEU A 120 16.81 10.88 46.36
CA LEU A 120 15.80 9.81 46.30
C LEU A 120 14.43 10.30 45.78
N GLU A 121 14.06 11.53 46.14
CA GLU A 121 12.79 12.18 45.75
C GLU A 121 12.64 12.36 44.23
N MET A 122 13.72 12.70 43.54
CA MET A 122 13.67 12.95 42.10
C MET A 122 13.39 11.66 41.33
N ARG A 123 13.97 10.54 41.77
CA ARG A 123 13.85 9.25 41.10
C ARG A 123 12.48 8.60 41.27
N GLN A 124 11.91 8.66 42.48
CA GLN A 124 10.57 8.19 42.79
C GLN A 124 9.47 8.95 42.02
N PHE A 125 9.74 10.20 41.64
CA PHE A 125 8.82 11.02 40.85
C PHE A 125 8.95 10.75 39.33
N PHE A 126 10.16 10.76 38.78
CA PHE A 126 10.33 10.62 37.33
C PHE A 126 10.12 9.18 36.82
N PHE A 127 10.41 8.16 37.62
CA PHE A 127 10.27 6.76 37.18
C PHE A 127 8.82 6.40 36.80
N PRO A 128 7.80 6.63 37.66
CA PRO A 128 6.40 6.39 37.29
C PRO A 128 5.94 7.21 36.10
N VAL A 129 6.38 8.47 35.98
CA VAL A 129 6.03 9.35 34.86
C VAL A 129 6.59 8.80 33.55
N ILE A 130 7.87 8.42 33.51
CA ILE A 130 8.49 7.80 32.34
C ILE A 130 7.81 6.47 32.01
N TRP A 131 7.47 5.68 33.03
CA TRP A 131 6.77 4.41 32.84
C TRP A 131 5.42 4.64 32.16
N LEU A 132 4.56 5.48 32.74
CA LEU A 132 3.26 5.86 32.20
C LEU A 132 3.37 6.44 30.79
N ALA A 133 4.38 7.28 30.52
CA ALA A 133 4.63 7.82 29.19
C ALA A 133 4.97 6.71 28.18
N ALA A 134 5.79 5.73 28.56
CA ALA A 134 6.07 4.56 27.73
C ALA A 134 4.80 3.72 27.48
N GLY A 135 3.96 3.52 28.50
CA GLY A 135 2.67 2.85 28.36
C GLY A 135 1.72 3.58 27.42
N ALA A 136 1.62 4.90 27.54
CA ALA A 136 0.83 5.75 26.65
C ALA A 136 1.33 5.68 25.20
N LEU A 137 2.65 5.69 25.00
CA LEU A 137 3.25 5.53 23.66
C LEU A 137 2.93 4.16 23.05
N MET A 138 2.95 3.09 23.86
CA MET A 138 2.55 1.74 23.41
C MET A 138 1.08 1.69 23.01
N LEU A 139 0.19 2.33 23.79
CA LEU A 139 -1.24 2.42 23.44
C LEU A 139 -1.46 3.22 22.16
N LEU A 140 -0.73 4.34 21.99
CA LEU A 140 -0.78 5.14 20.78
C LEU A 140 -0.34 4.30 19.56
N ALA A 141 0.79 3.58 19.66
CA ALA A 141 1.26 2.71 18.59
C ALA A 141 0.26 1.58 18.28
N ALA A 142 -0.35 0.97 19.30
CA ALA A 142 -1.34 -0.10 19.14
C ALA A 142 -2.69 0.37 18.58
N SER A 143 -3.03 1.64 18.76
CA SER A 143 -4.30 2.23 18.29
C SER A 143 -4.40 2.34 16.76
N GLY A 144 -3.26 2.29 16.04
CA GLY A 144 -3.23 2.49 14.60
C GLY A 144 -3.43 3.94 14.16
N THR A 145 -3.51 4.90 15.08
CA THR A 145 -3.63 6.34 14.76
C THR A 145 -2.45 6.88 13.96
N THR A 146 -1.27 6.28 14.10
CA THR A 146 -0.06 6.62 13.34
C THR A 146 0.05 5.87 12.01
N VAL A 147 -0.96 5.07 11.63
CA VAL A 147 -0.94 4.33 10.37
C VAL A 147 -0.98 5.34 9.22
N ARG A 148 0.10 5.35 8.43
CA ARG A 148 0.17 6.17 7.22
C ARG A 148 -0.81 5.65 6.19
N SER A 149 -1.69 6.53 5.72
CA SER A 149 -2.52 6.30 4.54
C SER A 149 -1.99 7.10 3.36
N TRP A 150 -2.31 6.64 2.17
CA TRP A 150 -2.00 7.31 0.92
C TRP A 150 -3.25 7.40 0.06
N ASP A 151 -3.44 8.57 -0.52
CA ASP A 151 -4.50 8.86 -1.48
C ASP A 151 -4.06 8.46 -2.89
N PHE A 152 -5.04 8.14 -3.73
CA PHE A 152 -4.83 7.71 -5.11
C PHE A 152 -5.61 8.61 -6.05
N ALA A 153 -5.00 8.88 -7.20
CA ALA A 153 -5.68 9.50 -8.33
C ALA A 153 -6.10 8.40 -9.31
N ALA A 154 -7.36 8.46 -9.75
CA ALA A 154 -7.89 7.58 -10.79
C ALA A 154 -7.24 7.90 -12.13
N ILE A 155 -6.92 6.85 -12.92
CA ILE A 155 -6.39 6.99 -14.28
C ILE A 155 -7.36 6.35 -15.28
N GLY A 156 -7.70 5.08 -15.09
CA GLY A 156 -8.67 4.36 -15.91
C GLY A 156 -8.26 4.14 -17.37
N ALA A 157 -6.96 4.02 -17.68
CA ALA A 157 -6.49 3.77 -19.05
C ALA A 157 -6.57 2.28 -19.40
N ASP A 158 -7.35 1.95 -20.42
CA ASP A 158 -7.69 0.58 -20.81
C ASP A 158 -6.87 0.10 -22.00
N TYR A 159 -6.10 -0.97 -21.83
CA TYR A 159 -5.28 -1.58 -22.88
C TYR A 159 -5.85 -2.93 -23.35
N GLY A 160 -7.15 -3.16 -23.15
CA GLY A 160 -7.85 -4.39 -23.53
C GLY A 160 -7.68 -5.50 -22.49
N SER A 161 -6.48 -6.07 -22.38
CA SER A 161 -6.19 -7.17 -21.45
C SER A 161 -5.85 -6.72 -20.02
N ILE A 162 -5.41 -5.47 -19.87
CA ILE A 162 -5.03 -4.87 -18.60
C ILE A 162 -5.43 -3.39 -18.58
N ARG A 163 -5.80 -2.87 -17.42
CA ARG A 163 -6.22 -1.49 -17.22
C ARG A 163 -5.38 -0.83 -16.13
N LEU A 164 -4.85 0.36 -16.38
CA LEU A 164 -4.19 1.19 -15.38
C LEU A 164 -5.26 1.93 -14.58
N GLU A 165 -5.48 1.51 -13.33
CA GLU A 165 -6.59 2.01 -12.52
C GLU A 165 -6.25 3.31 -11.81
N GLY A 166 -5.02 3.41 -11.29
CA GLY A 166 -4.62 4.62 -10.58
C GLY A 166 -3.17 4.65 -10.15
N ILE A 167 -2.81 5.81 -9.65
CA ILE A 167 -1.48 6.16 -9.13
C ILE A 167 -1.61 6.68 -7.71
N ARG A 168 -0.64 6.33 -6.86
CA ARG A 168 -0.55 6.94 -5.53
C ARG A 168 -0.06 8.37 -5.63
N ALA A 169 -0.72 9.30 -4.95
CA ALA A 169 -0.27 10.68 -4.86
C ALA A 169 1.19 10.74 -4.35
N LEU A 170 2.02 11.53 -5.04
CA LEU A 170 3.42 11.75 -4.67
C LEU A 170 3.53 12.92 -3.71
N SER A 171 4.41 12.77 -2.71
CA SER A 171 4.85 13.90 -1.89
C SER A 171 5.96 14.65 -2.61
N PRO A 172 6.18 15.95 -2.31
CA PRO A 172 7.32 16.68 -2.85
C PRO A 172 8.66 16.00 -2.53
N LEU A 173 9.62 16.10 -3.44
CA LEU A 173 10.94 15.48 -3.39
C LEU A 173 12.03 16.52 -3.59
N ARG A 174 13.29 16.18 -3.34
CA ARG A 174 14.45 17.00 -3.70
C ARG A 174 15.19 16.43 -4.90
N ALA A 175 16.03 17.24 -5.53
CA ALA A 175 16.99 16.76 -6.52
C ALA A 175 17.83 15.63 -5.92
N GLY A 176 18.09 14.57 -6.71
CA GLY A 176 18.75 13.37 -6.23
C GLY A 176 17.88 12.40 -5.42
N ASP A 177 16.63 12.71 -5.06
CA ASP A 177 15.77 11.71 -4.42
C ASP A 177 15.31 10.62 -5.40
N VAL A 178 14.73 9.54 -4.87
CA VAL A 178 14.08 8.49 -5.66
C VAL A 178 12.57 8.60 -5.47
N ALA A 179 11.87 9.01 -6.53
CA ALA A 179 10.42 8.96 -6.57
C ALA A 179 9.96 7.49 -6.67
N HIS A 180 9.12 7.08 -5.72
CA HIS A 180 8.48 5.76 -5.72
C HIS A 180 7.08 5.91 -6.32
N VAL A 181 6.97 5.66 -7.63
CA VAL A 181 5.70 5.76 -8.37
C VAL A 181 4.95 4.44 -8.23
N HIS A 182 3.90 4.44 -7.40
CA HIS A 182 3.05 3.28 -7.18
C HIS A 182 1.89 3.28 -8.17
N LEU A 183 1.79 2.23 -8.98
CA LEU A 183 0.71 2.05 -9.96
C LEU A 183 -0.13 0.83 -9.57
N THR A 184 -1.44 0.95 -9.75
CA THR A 184 -2.41 -0.15 -9.56
C THR A 184 -3.01 -0.51 -10.92
N TRP A 185 -3.00 -1.80 -11.23
CA TRP A 185 -3.51 -2.34 -12.49
C TRP A 185 -4.58 -3.39 -12.23
N LEU A 186 -5.57 -3.47 -13.11
CA LEU A 186 -6.55 -4.55 -13.15
C LEU A 186 -6.29 -5.42 -14.38
N VAL A 187 -6.11 -6.73 -14.17
CA VAL A 187 -6.06 -7.70 -15.27
C VAL A 187 -7.49 -8.02 -15.69
N LYS A 188 -7.83 -7.78 -16.96
CA LYS A 188 -9.15 -8.01 -17.55
C LYS A 188 -9.23 -9.33 -18.30
N SER A 189 -8.16 -9.71 -18.98
CA SER A 189 -8.07 -10.97 -19.72
C SER A 189 -6.62 -11.46 -19.78
N THR A 190 -6.42 -12.71 -20.18
CA THR A 190 -5.08 -13.21 -20.51
C THR A 190 -4.58 -12.49 -21.76
N GLY A 191 -3.41 -11.87 -21.67
CA GLY A 191 -2.80 -11.15 -22.79
C GLY A 191 -1.34 -11.55 -23.00
N GLU A 192 -0.75 -11.01 -24.07
CA GLU A 192 0.69 -11.10 -24.29
C GLU A 192 1.47 -10.35 -23.19
N PRO A 193 2.68 -10.83 -22.83
CA PRO A 193 3.56 -10.13 -21.91
C PRO A 193 3.83 -8.68 -22.34
N VAL A 194 3.54 -7.73 -21.47
CA VAL A 194 3.87 -6.30 -21.66
C VAL A 194 4.80 -5.79 -20.58
N LYS A 195 5.50 -4.71 -20.88
CA LYS A 195 6.24 -3.89 -19.91
C LYS A 195 5.61 -2.52 -19.80
N THR A 196 5.62 -1.99 -18.59
CA THR A 196 5.30 -0.61 -18.28
C THR A 196 6.58 0.20 -18.29
N PHE A 197 6.59 1.33 -19.00
CA PHE A 197 7.58 2.38 -18.81
C PHE A 197 6.97 3.51 -17.97
N VAL A 198 7.78 4.14 -17.13
CA VAL A 198 7.43 5.37 -16.41
C VAL A 198 8.59 6.34 -16.59
N HIS A 199 8.30 7.51 -17.16
CA HIS A 199 9.28 8.55 -17.48
C HIS A 199 8.97 9.81 -16.68
N LEU A 200 10.02 10.43 -16.13
CA LEU A 200 10.00 11.82 -15.70
C LEU A 200 10.36 12.69 -16.90
N VAL A 201 9.50 13.65 -17.22
CA VAL A 201 9.72 14.58 -18.33
C VAL A 201 9.64 16.03 -17.87
N ASP A 202 10.33 16.92 -18.59
CA ASP A 202 10.23 18.36 -18.36
C ASP A 202 8.99 19.00 -19.05
N GLY A 203 8.94 20.34 -19.01
CA GLY A 203 7.88 21.13 -19.65
C GLY A 203 7.83 20.98 -21.17
N GLU A 204 8.94 20.65 -21.81
CA GLU A 204 9.05 20.42 -23.26
C GLU A 204 8.78 18.95 -23.64
N GLY A 205 8.66 18.06 -22.64
CA GLY A 205 8.44 16.62 -22.84
C GLY A 205 9.73 15.82 -23.02
N ILE A 206 10.89 16.42 -22.75
CA ILE A 206 12.18 15.73 -22.80
C ILE A 206 12.29 14.80 -21.59
N GLY A 207 12.65 13.53 -21.85
CA GLY A 207 12.87 12.53 -20.82
C GLY A 207 14.11 12.81 -19.97
N LEU A 208 13.91 12.96 -18.66
CA LEU A 208 14.95 13.25 -17.68
C LEU A 208 15.41 11.99 -16.92
N SER A 209 14.50 11.06 -16.70
CA SER A 209 14.74 9.80 -15.98
C SER A 209 13.62 8.81 -16.29
N GLN A 210 13.91 7.51 -16.22
CA GLN A 210 12.94 6.48 -16.59
C GLN A 210 13.14 5.18 -15.82
N HIS A 211 12.09 4.37 -15.74
CA HIS A 211 12.15 3.00 -15.22
C HIS A 211 11.10 2.08 -15.83
N ASP A 212 11.55 0.90 -16.24
CA ASP A 212 10.75 -0.07 -16.98
C ASP A 212 10.64 -1.41 -16.26
N MET A 213 9.43 -1.95 -16.17
CA MET A 213 9.18 -3.26 -15.58
C MET A 213 7.81 -3.81 -15.99
N PRO A 214 7.58 -5.13 -15.90
CA PRO A 214 6.23 -5.67 -16.09
C PRO A 214 5.23 -5.08 -15.07
N PRO A 215 3.94 -4.94 -15.45
CA PRO A 215 2.86 -4.71 -14.51
C PRO A 215 2.93 -5.69 -13.34
N GLY A 216 2.82 -5.17 -12.11
CA GLY A 216 2.87 -5.96 -10.89
C GLY A 216 4.26 -6.33 -10.35
N GLY A 217 5.35 -6.14 -11.11
CA GLY A 217 6.68 -6.55 -10.62
C GLY A 217 7.43 -7.50 -11.52
N VAL A 218 8.77 -7.48 -11.41
CA VAL A 218 9.62 -8.54 -11.99
C VAL A 218 9.31 -9.93 -11.43
N ASN A 219 8.77 -9.99 -10.21
CA ASN A 219 8.36 -11.23 -9.53
C ASN A 219 6.88 -11.59 -9.78
N THR A 220 6.21 -10.93 -10.74
CA THR A 220 4.81 -11.20 -11.09
C THR A 220 4.74 -11.52 -12.58
N PRO A 221 5.18 -12.73 -12.97
CA PRO A 221 5.31 -13.07 -14.37
C PRO A 221 3.92 -13.12 -15.04
N PRO A 222 3.82 -12.88 -16.36
CA PRO A 222 2.55 -12.79 -17.08
C PRO A 222 1.64 -14.01 -16.92
N GLN A 223 2.20 -15.20 -16.71
CA GLN A 223 1.44 -16.44 -16.46
C GLN A 223 0.61 -16.38 -15.17
N SER A 224 0.92 -15.45 -14.27
CA SER A 224 0.17 -15.22 -13.04
C SER A 224 -0.94 -14.18 -13.20
N TRP A 225 -1.06 -13.53 -14.37
CA TRP A 225 -2.07 -12.52 -14.64
C TRP A 225 -3.40 -13.20 -14.95
N ILE A 226 -4.25 -13.24 -13.95
CA ILE A 226 -5.56 -13.90 -14.00
C ILE A 226 -6.62 -12.80 -14.04
N PRO A 227 -7.68 -12.93 -14.85
CA PRO A 227 -8.78 -11.96 -14.89
C PRO A 227 -9.32 -11.66 -13.49
N GLY A 228 -9.50 -10.36 -13.21
CA GLY A 228 -10.00 -9.84 -11.93
C GLY A 228 -8.89 -9.59 -10.91
N ARG A 229 -7.63 -9.89 -11.24
CA ARG A 229 -6.50 -9.65 -10.35
C ARG A 229 -6.04 -8.21 -10.38
N LEU A 230 -5.95 -7.62 -9.20
CA LEU A 230 -5.20 -6.39 -8.98
C LEU A 230 -3.70 -6.69 -8.95
N LEU A 231 -2.94 -5.89 -9.67
CA LEU A 231 -1.48 -5.85 -9.62
C LEU A 231 -1.04 -4.50 -9.06
N HIS A 232 0.07 -4.50 -8.33
CA HIS A 232 0.69 -3.27 -7.80
C HIS A 232 2.15 -3.28 -8.22
N SER A 233 2.60 -2.22 -8.90
CA SER A 233 4.01 -2.01 -9.24
C SER A 233 4.54 -0.75 -8.58
N VAL A 234 5.85 -0.72 -8.36
CA VAL A 234 6.56 0.45 -7.82
C VAL A 234 7.73 0.77 -8.74
N HIS A 235 7.60 1.82 -9.53
CA HIS A 235 8.68 2.32 -10.38
C HIS A 235 9.55 3.28 -9.58
N LYS A 236 10.86 3.04 -9.60
CA LYS A 236 11.84 3.85 -8.87
C LYS A 236 12.48 4.83 -9.86
N ILE A 237 12.03 6.07 -9.84
CA ILE A 237 12.53 7.14 -10.71
C ILE A 237 13.54 7.97 -9.93
N LYS A 238 14.83 7.81 -10.24
CA LYS A 238 15.90 8.63 -9.65
C LYS A 238 15.86 10.01 -10.29
N LEU A 239 15.63 11.04 -9.49
CA LEU A 239 15.71 12.42 -9.94
C LEU A 239 17.18 12.80 -10.17
N PRO A 240 17.55 13.37 -11.33
CA PRO A 240 18.85 13.99 -11.52
C PRO A 240 19.24 14.94 -10.37
N ASP A 241 20.52 14.95 -10.00
CA ASP A 241 21.02 15.82 -8.93
C ASP A 241 21.05 17.31 -9.35
N SER A 242 21.01 17.58 -10.66
CA SER A 242 21.00 18.92 -11.26
C SER A 242 19.60 19.49 -11.50
N LEU A 243 18.54 18.79 -11.06
CA LEU A 243 17.16 19.23 -11.23
C LEU A 243 16.91 20.56 -10.49
N ALA A 244 16.44 21.56 -11.23
CA ALA A 244 15.98 22.80 -10.64
C ALA A 244 14.68 22.56 -9.82
N PRO A 245 14.40 23.36 -8.79
CA PRO A 245 13.11 23.36 -8.12
C PRO A 245 11.99 23.70 -9.11
N GLY A 246 10.88 22.95 -9.06
CA GLY A 246 9.79 23.09 -10.02
C GLY A 246 8.86 21.90 -10.07
N SER A 247 7.92 21.92 -11.02
CA SER A 247 6.99 20.81 -11.27
C SER A 247 7.36 20.09 -12.57
N TYR A 248 7.46 18.78 -12.50
CA TYR A 248 7.84 17.89 -13.61
C TYR A 248 6.75 16.86 -13.83
N ARG A 249 6.55 16.42 -15.06
CA ARG A 249 5.46 15.51 -15.40
C ARG A 249 5.93 14.07 -15.37
N LEU A 250 5.03 13.17 -14.96
CA LEU A 250 5.20 11.73 -15.04
C LEU A 250 4.34 11.21 -16.18
N VAL A 251 4.99 10.46 -17.06
CA VAL A 251 4.35 9.85 -18.22
C VAL A 251 4.54 8.34 -18.13
N ALA A 252 3.51 7.57 -18.45
CA ALA A 252 3.58 6.12 -18.50
C ALA A 252 2.86 5.54 -19.70
N GLY A 253 3.21 4.30 -20.03
CA GLY A 253 2.56 3.53 -21.07
C GLY A 253 2.99 2.08 -21.04
N LEU A 254 2.46 1.30 -21.98
CA LEU A 254 2.78 -0.11 -22.15
C LEU A 254 3.46 -0.34 -23.49
N TYR A 255 4.31 -1.36 -23.56
CA TYR A 255 4.86 -1.88 -24.81
C TYR A 255 5.05 -3.39 -24.72
N TYR A 256 5.04 -4.05 -25.86
CA TYR A 256 5.48 -5.43 -25.94
C TYR A 256 7.01 -5.48 -25.99
N PRO A 257 7.67 -6.36 -25.22
CA PRO A 257 9.14 -6.43 -25.16
C PRO A 257 9.83 -6.65 -26.52
N ASP A 258 9.12 -7.22 -27.50
CA ASP A 258 9.57 -7.45 -28.88
C ASP A 258 9.30 -6.26 -29.82
N ARG A 259 8.48 -5.28 -29.40
CA ARG A 259 8.02 -4.12 -30.18
C ARG A 259 8.18 -2.81 -29.38
N VAL A 260 9.40 -2.53 -28.92
CA VAL A 260 9.68 -1.38 -28.03
C VAL A 260 9.35 -0.01 -28.66
N ASN A 261 9.45 0.10 -29.98
CA ASN A 261 9.20 1.36 -30.70
C ASN A 261 7.71 1.62 -31.03
N ASP A 262 6.83 0.69 -30.67
CA ASP A 262 5.40 0.76 -30.95
C ASP A 262 4.62 0.55 -29.63
N PRO A 263 4.64 1.56 -28.73
CA PRO A 263 3.92 1.46 -27.46
C PRO A 263 2.40 1.41 -27.69
N LEU A 264 1.71 0.67 -26.82
CA LEU A 264 0.27 0.47 -26.91
C LEU A 264 -0.45 1.79 -26.63
N VAL A 265 -1.51 2.05 -27.40
CA VAL A 265 -2.44 3.16 -27.16
C VAL A 265 -3.63 2.64 -26.36
N PRO A 266 -4.04 3.31 -25.26
CA PRO A 266 -5.26 2.94 -24.56
C PRO A 266 -6.47 3.02 -25.49
N VAL A 267 -7.38 2.04 -25.41
CA VAL A 267 -8.61 1.97 -26.23
C VAL A 267 -9.51 3.19 -25.98
N ASN A 268 -9.46 3.74 -24.77
CA ASN A 268 -10.18 4.93 -24.36
C ASN A 268 -9.30 6.20 -24.36
N GLY A 269 -8.19 6.19 -25.09
CA GLY A 269 -7.25 7.31 -25.21
C GLY A 269 -6.74 7.50 -26.64
N SER A 270 -5.87 8.49 -26.83
CA SER A 270 -5.29 8.83 -28.14
C SER A 270 -3.76 8.88 -28.15
N ASP A 271 -3.11 8.81 -26.99
CA ASP A 271 -1.67 8.92 -26.83
C ASP A 271 -1.12 7.68 -26.10
N PRO A 272 -0.11 6.97 -26.62
CA PRO A 272 0.54 5.89 -25.90
C PRO A 272 1.36 6.35 -24.68
N ARG A 273 1.68 7.64 -24.59
CA ARG A 273 2.40 8.29 -23.50
C ARG A 273 1.43 9.06 -22.62
N LEU A 274 0.77 8.35 -21.73
CA LEU A 274 -0.22 8.91 -20.82
C LEU A 274 0.43 9.72 -19.71
N GLU A 275 0.02 10.98 -19.53
CA GLU A 275 0.36 11.74 -18.33
C GLU A 275 -0.38 11.16 -17.12
N ILE A 276 0.38 10.66 -16.15
CA ILE A 276 -0.14 9.98 -14.96
C ILE A 276 -0.03 10.84 -13.70
N GLY A 277 0.65 11.98 -13.75
CA GLY A 277 0.77 12.90 -12.61
C GLY A 277 2.01 13.78 -12.71
N SER A 278 2.37 14.40 -11.59
CA SER A 278 3.53 15.30 -11.52
C SER A 278 4.36 15.08 -10.26
N VAL A 279 5.65 15.41 -10.35
CA VAL A 279 6.58 15.48 -9.23
C VAL A 279 6.92 16.94 -8.96
N THR A 280 6.72 17.39 -7.73
CA THR A 280 7.22 18.68 -7.26
C THR A 280 8.61 18.52 -6.66
N VAL A 281 9.59 19.23 -7.21
CA VAL A 281 10.97 19.29 -6.72
C VAL A 281 11.13 20.54 -5.87
N LEU A 282 11.55 20.35 -4.62
CA LEU A 282 11.80 21.39 -3.64
C LEU A 282 13.20 22.01 -3.83
N PRO A 283 13.41 23.22 -3.29
CA PRO A 283 14.74 23.81 -3.12
C PRO A 283 15.71 22.95 -2.32
#